data_AF-A0A4S0JHU3-F1
#
_entry.id   AF-A0A4S0JHU3-F1
#
_cell.length_a   1.000
_cell.length_b   1.000
_cell.length_c   1.000
_cell.angle_alpha   90.00
_cell.angle_beta   90.00
_cell.angle_gamma   90.00
#
_symmetry.space_group_name_H-M   'P 1'
#
loop_
_entity.id
_entity.type
_entity.pdbx_description
1 polymer ?
#
loop_
_entity_poly.entity_id
_entity_poly.type
_entity_poly.pdbx_seq_one_letter_code
_entity_poly.pdbx_strand_id
1 'polypeptide(L)'
;DAQLGDFAVGGEVKADIFEVGQIVDVQGVTKGKGFQGTIKRHNFRMGDATHGNSLSHRAPGSLGQRQTPGRVFPGKKMSGHMGAVQQSTQNLEVVKVDVERGL
;
A
#
# COMPACT_ATOMS: atom_id res chain seq x y z
N ASP A 1 -18.77 21.40 1.75
CA ASP A 1 -19.19 22.64 2.44
C ASP A 1 -20.32 22.49 3.46
N ALA A 2 -21.20 21.48 3.38
CA ALA A 2 -22.33 21.35 4.31
C ALA A 2 -22.05 20.64 5.66
N GLN A 3 -20.80 20.25 6.00
CA GLN A 3 -20.47 19.54 7.24
C GLN A 3 -19.48 20.28 8.17
N LEU A 4 -19.01 21.46 7.79
CA LEU A 4 -18.13 22.29 8.63
C LEU A 4 -18.92 23.12 9.68
N GLY A 5 -20.25 23.19 9.57
CA GLY A 5 -21.07 24.08 10.38
C GLY A 5 -21.28 23.66 11.84
N ASP A 6 -21.22 22.36 12.14
CA ASP A 6 -21.60 21.83 13.45
C ASP A 6 -20.43 21.67 14.44
N PHE A 7 -19.20 21.90 13.98
CA PHE A 7 -18.01 21.79 14.83
C PHE A 7 -17.46 23.18 15.18
N ALA A 8 -17.45 23.50 16.48
CA ALA A 8 -16.83 24.71 16.99
C ALA A 8 -15.30 24.57 17.08
N VAL A 9 -14.57 25.66 16.84
CA VAL A 9 -13.12 25.71 17.05
C VAL A 9 -12.81 25.45 18.52
N GLY A 10 -11.99 24.43 18.80
CA GLY A 10 -11.67 23.99 20.15
C GLY A 10 -12.61 22.93 20.73
N GLY A 11 -13.62 22.49 19.97
CA GLY A 11 -14.45 21.33 20.32
C GLY A 11 -13.66 20.02 20.29
N GLU A 12 -13.98 19.12 21.22
CA GLU A 12 -13.43 17.77 21.26
C GLU A 12 -14.26 16.83 20.37
N VAL A 13 -13.60 16.00 19.55
CA VAL A 13 -14.24 14.96 18.75
C VAL A 13 -13.92 13.61 19.38
N LYS A 14 -14.94 12.88 19.82
CA LYS A 14 -14.82 11.56 20.45
C LYS A 14 -15.23 10.45 19.48
N ALA A 15 -15.05 9.20 19.90
CA ALA A 15 -15.39 8.02 19.09
C ALA A 15 -16.91 7.79 18.92
N ASP A 16 -17.74 8.52 19.66
CA ASP A 16 -19.21 8.49 19.64
C ASP A 16 -19.81 9.00 18.33
N ILE A 17 -19.02 9.63 17.46
CA ILE A 17 -19.44 10.01 16.10
C ILE A 17 -19.69 8.82 15.17
N PHE A 18 -19.23 7.62 15.57
CA PHE A 18 -19.39 6.40 14.79
C PHE A 18 -20.44 5.49 15.40
N GLU A 19 -21.16 4.78 14.53
CA GLU A 19 -22.14 3.76 14.91
C GLU A 19 -21.61 2.35 14.59
N VAL A 20 -22.01 1.36 15.39
CA VAL A 20 -21.70 -0.04 15.12
C VAL A 20 -22.40 -0.49 13.83
N GLY A 21 -21.66 -1.13 12.93
CA GLY A 21 -22.14 -1.53 11.60
C GLY A 21 -21.99 -0.43 10.52
N GLN A 22 -21.53 0.77 10.89
CA GLN A 22 -21.23 1.82 9.93
C GLN A 22 -20.05 1.40 9.03
N ILE A 23 -20.15 1.72 7.75
CA ILE A 23 -19.08 1.52 6.77
C ILE A 23 -18.22 2.79 6.68
N VAL A 24 -16.91 2.64 6.87
CA VAL A 24 -15.94 3.74 6.90
C VAL A 24 -14.74 3.45 5.99
N ASP A 25 -14.11 4.51 5.51
CA ASP A 25 -12.84 4.46 4.80
C ASP A 25 -11.71 4.96 5.73
N VAL A 26 -10.64 4.18 5.87
CA VAL A 26 -9.52 4.50 6.76
C VAL A 26 -8.27 4.81 5.95
N GLN A 27 -7.62 5.93 6.24
CA GLN A 27 -6.33 6.31 5.67
C GLN A 27 -5.21 6.16 6.69
N GLY A 28 -4.06 5.65 6.25
CA GLY A 28 -2.89 5.51 7.11
C GLY A 28 -1.58 5.37 6.35
N VAL A 29 -0.48 5.51 7.05
CA VAL A 29 0.86 5.26 6.49
C VAL A 29 1.18 3.78 6.61
N THR A 30 1.47 3.15 5.47
CA THR A 30 1.83 1.73 5.43
C THR A 30 3.17 1.46 6.10
N LYS A 31 3.30 0.28 6.73
CA LYS A 31 4.57 -0.15 7.32
C LYS A 31 5.70 -0.14 6.28
N GLY A 32 6.77 0.59 6.57
CA GLY A 32 7.98 0.60 5.77
C GLY A 32 8.61 -0.80 5.69
N LYS A 33 8.93 -1.24 4.48
CA LYS A 33 9.65 -2.50 4.24
C LYS A 33 11.09 -2.25 3.78
N GLY A 34 11.54 -1.00 3.64
CA GLY A 34 12.88 -0.68 3.15
C GLY A 34 13.06 -1.02 1.67
N PHE A 35 14.30 -1.24 1.22
CA PHE A 35 14.61 -1.63 -0.16
C PHE A 35 14.18 -3.08 -0.42
N GLN A 36 13.36 -3.29 -1.45
CA GLN A 36 12.81 -4.60 -1.80
C GLN A 36 13.12 -4.95 -3.25
N GLY A 37 13.44 -6.24 -3.48
CA GLY A 37 13.60 -6.81 -4.83
C GLY A 37 12.27 -6.88 -5.58
N THR A 38 12.33 -7.10 -6.90
CA THR A 38 11.15 -7.15 -7.79
C THR A 38 10.13 -8.22 -7.40
N ILE A 39 10.58 -9.35 -6.86
CA ILE A 39 9.70 -10.43 -6.40
C ILE A 39 8.81 -9.95 -5.27
N LYS A 40 9.38 -9.39 -4.19
CA LYS A 40 8.58 -8.95 -3.04
C LYS A 40 7.82 -7.65 -3.31
N ARG A 41 8.37 -6.74 -4.12
CA ARG A 41 7.75 -5.44 -4.42
C ARG A 41 6.62 -5.55 -5.44
N HIS A 42 6.75 -6.45 -6.42
CA HIS A 42 5.88 -6.51 -7.60
C HIS A 42 5.36 -7.92 -7.92
N ASN A 43 5.57 -8.91 -7.05
CA ASN A 43 5.14 -10.29 -7.22
C ASN A 43 5.65 -10.94 -8.51
N PHE A 44 6.88 -10.62 -8.92
CA PHE A 44 7.52 -11.30 -10.04
C PHE A 44 7.75 -12.77 -9.72
N ARG A 45 7.64 -13.65 -10.72
CA ARG A 45 8.06 -15.05 -10.60
C ARG A 45 9.59 -15.15 -10.60
N MET A 46 10.09 -16.19 -9.94
CA MET A 46 11.50 -16.56 -9.95
C MET A 46 11.84 -17.31 -11.23
N GLY A 47 13.12 -17.31 -11.62
CA GLY A 47 13.64 -18.29 -12.57
C GLY A 47 13.73 -19.67 -11.94
N ASP A 48 13.95 -20.69 -12.77
CA ASP A 48 14.00 -22.08 -12.30
C ASP A 48 15.05 -22.27 -11.20
N ALA A 49 14.74 -23.07 -10.19
CA ALA A 49 15.65 -23.33 -9.08
C ALA A 49 16.76 -24.33 -9.45
N THR A 50 16.49 -25.22 -10.42
CA THR A 50 17.39 -26.28 -10.89
C THR A 50 17.53 -26.25 -12.42
N HIS A 51 18.09 -27.31 -13.02
CA HIS A 51 18.25 -27.46 -14.48
C HIS A 51 19.07 -26.34 -15.17
N GLY A 52 20.20 -25.97 -14.56
CA GLY A 52 21.22 -25.12 -15.21
C GLY A 52 21.01 -23.62 -15.05
N ASN A 53 20.06 -23.18 -14.22
CA ASN A 53 19.99 -21.76 -13.84
C ASN A 53 21.21 -21.37 -12.99
N SER A 54 22.05 -20.50 -13.54
CA SER A 54 23.24 -19.99 -12.88
C SER A 54 22.99 -18.60 -12.33
N LEU A 55 22.87 -18.48 -11.00
CA LEU A 55 22.84 -17.22 -10.23
C LEU A 55 21.64 -16.29 -10.49
N SER A 56 20.70 -16.67 -11.36
CA SER A 56 19.60 -15.79 -11.79
C SER A 56 18.23 -16.14 -11.20
N HIS A 57 18.16 -17.05 -10.22
CA HIS A 57 16.90 -17.53 -9.61
C HIS A 57 15.95 -16.40 -9.21
N ARG A 58 16.48 -15.28 -8.69
CA ARG A 58 15.69 -14.15 -8.19
C ARG A 58 15.86 -12.87 -9.00
N ALA A 59 16.44 -12.96 -10.19
CA ALA A 59 16.63 -11.82 -11.09
C ALA A 59 15.30 -11.38 -11.72
N PRO A 60 15.15 -10.10 -12.11
CA PRO A 60 13.92 -9.58 -12.71
C PRO A 60 13.66 -10.05 -14.15
N GLY A 61 14.62 -10.71 -14.80
CA GLY A 61 14.56 -11.07 -16.21
C GLY A 61 14.76 -9.87 -17.13
N SER A 62 14.13 -9.89 -18.31
CA SER A 62 14.30 -8.84 -19.32
C SER A 62 13.69 -7.48 -18.90
N LEU A 63 14.46 -6.41 -19.09
CA LEU A 63 14.09 -5.05 -18.72
C LEU A 63 13.49 -4.24 -19.89
N GLY A 64 13.66 -4.68 -21.14
CA GLY A 64 13.23 -3.94 -22.32
C GLY A 64 13.34 -4.74 -23.62
N GLN A 65 12.99 -4.08 -24.72
CA GLN A 65 13.19 -4.59 -26.08
C GLN A 65 14.61 -4.24 -26.57
N ARG A 66 15.04 -4.81 -27.69
CA ARG A 66 16.37 -4.61 -28.29
C ARG A 66 16.50 -3.21 -28.94
N GLN A 67 16.56 -3.15 -30.28
CA GLN A 67 17.01 -1.94 -30.98
C GLN A 67 15.95 -0.82 -31.00
N THR A 68 14.68 -1.19 -31.13
CA THR A 68 13.56 -0.24 -31.05
C THR A 68 12.70 -0.63 -29.86
N PRO A 69 12.48 0.24 -28.86
CA PRO A 69 12.87 1.66 -28.75
C PRO A 69 14.29 1.93 -28.21
N GLY A 70 15.11 0.90 -27.93
CA GLY A 70 16.50 1.10 -27.49
C GLY A 70 16.67 1.71 -26.09
N ARG A 71 15.62 1.68 -25.26
CA ARG A 71 15.61 2.24 -23.90
C ARG A 71 14.63 1.49 -22.99
N VAL A 72 14.78 1.70 -21.68
CA VAL A 72 13.79 1.24 -20.69
C VAL A 72 12.63 2.24 -20.64
N PHE A 73 11.40 1.75 -20.65
CA PHE A 73 10.20 2.60 -20.53
C PHE A 73 10.06 3.15 -19.10
N PRO A 74 9.63 4.42 -18.93
CA PRO A 74 9.28 4.97 -17.62
C PRO A 74 8.21 4.13 -16.93
N GLY A 75 8.30 3.99 -15.61
CA GLY A 75 7.36 3.17 -14.82
C GLY A 75 7.59 1.66 -14.92
N LYS A 76 8.66 1.20 -15.60
CA LYS A 76 9.05 -0.22 -15.56
C LYS A 76 9.25 -0.66 -14.11
N LYS A 77 8.53 -1.70 -13.71
CA LYS A 77 8.58 -2.31 -12.37
C LYS A 77 10.00 -2.83 -12.08
N MET A 78 10.62 -2.32 -11.02
CA MET A 78 12.02 -2.55 -10.64
C MET A 78 12.17 -2.64 -9.11
N SER A 79 13.31 -3.10 -8.62
CA SER A 79 13.62 -3.07 -7.19
C SER A 79 13.67 -1.63 -6.66
N GLY A 80 13.34 -1.45 -5.38
CA GLY A 80 13.32 -0.13 -4.76
C GLY A 80 12.63 -0.12 -3.40
N HIS A 81 12.53 1.06 -2.80
CA HIS A 81 11.85 1.24 -1.51
C HIS A 81 10.37 0.85 -1.60
N MET A 82 9.87 0.14 -0.57
CA MET A 82 8.49 -0.31 -0.48
C MET A 82 7.89 0.02 0.88
N GLY A 83 6.62 0.45 0.90
CA GLY A 83 5.93 0.90 2.11
C GLY A 83 6.30 2.34 2.49
N ALA A 84 5.89 2.77 3.69
CA ALA A 84 5.98 4.16 4.14
C ALA A 84 5.26 5.15 3.21
N VAL A 85 4.18 4.68 2.58
CA VAL A 85 3.30 5.49 1.71
C VAL A 85 1.90 5.52 2.29
N GLN A 86 1.17 6.61 2.04
CA GLN A 86 -0.23 6.74 2.40
C GLN A 86 -1.06 5.75 1.57
N GLN A 87 -1.95 5.01 2.23
CA GLN A 87 -2.94 4.13 1.60
C GLN A 87 -4.29 4.30 2.29
N SER A 88 -5.34 4.15 1.50
CA SER A 88 -6.71 4.05 1.98
C SER A 88 -7.18 2.61 1.88
N THR A 89 -7.76 2.10 2.97
CA THR A 89 -8.57 0.88 2.94
C THR A 89 -10.02 1.30 2.97
N GLN A 90 -10.77 0.88 1.97
CA GLN A 90 -12.16 1.27 1.82
C GLN A 90 -13.12 0.23 2.40
N ASN A 91 -14.32 0.69 2.75
CA ASN A 91 -15.46 -0.12 3.13
C ASN A 91 -15.20 -1.05 4.33
N LEU A 92 -14.59 -0.52 5.39
CA LEU A 92 -14.42 -1.25 6.64
C LEU A 92 -15.65 -1.07 7.52
N GLU A 93 -16.11 -2.15 8.14
CA GLU A 93 -17.22 -2.12 9.09
C GLU A 93 -16.72 -1.82 10.51
N VAL A 94 -17.38 -0.88 11.19
CA VAL A 94 -17.12 -0.58 12.61
C VAL A 94 -17.77 -1.66 13.48
N VAL A 95 -16.94 -2.54 14.06
CA VAL A 95 -17.43 -3.70 14.85
C VAL A 95 -17.85 -3.33 16.27
N LYS A 96 -17.19 -2.36 16.89
CA LYS A 96 -17.46 -1.90 18.26
C LYS A 96 -17.00 -0.46 18.41
N VAL A 97 -17.74 0.30 19.21
CA VAL A 97 -17.35 1.62 19.73
C VAL A 97 -17.39 1.56 21.26
N ASP A 98 -16.31 1.98 21.93
CA ASP A 98 -16.13 1.96 23.38
C ASP A 98 -15.73 3.38 23.84
N VAL A 99 -16.73 4.19 24.17
CA VAL A 99 -16.58 5.62 24.48
C VAL A 99 -15.81 5.84 25.79
N GLU A 100 -15.92 4.95 26.78
CA GLU A 100 -15.20 5.08 28.06
C GLU A 100 -13.68 4.94 27.87
N ARG A 101 -13.27 4.08 26.93
CA ARG A 101 -11.85 3.83 26.63
C ARG A 101 -11.33 4.65 25.44
N GLY A 102 -12.24 5.30 24.69
CA GLY A 102 -11.91 6.01 23.45
C GLY A 102 -11.46 5.09 22.32
N LEU A 103 -12.10 3.93 22.17
CA LEU A 103 -11.76 2.89 21.18
C LEU A 103 -12.90 2.63 20.19
#